data_AF-A0ABD1G3S5-F1
#
_entry.id   AF-A0ABD1G3S5-F1
#
_cell.length_a   1.000
_cell.length_b   1.000
_cell.length_c   1.000
_cell.angle_alpha   90.00
_cell.angle_beta   90.00
_cell.angle_gamma   90.00
#
_symmetry.space_group_name_H-M   'P 1'
#
loop_
_entity.id
_entity.type
_entity.pdbx_description
1 polymer ?
#
loop_
_entity_poly.entity_id
_entity_poly.type
_entity_poly.pdbx_seq_one_letter_code
_entity_poly.pdbx_strand_id
1 'polypeptide(L)'
;MTEALGLPFVQPFFGPSSGDFSRGVNFAVAGCTALADSFWAEEGIQIWLANTSLAAQLSWFKELLLPKFCHTSSDCKNFLENTLVVVGEIGGSDYKYALFQGKSFQSVLAIVPKVVKAISLTINELIKLGAKTLLVPGNLPMGCSPAYLTHFATSNQTFHDPETGCLNRINEIFRHHDELDRVRQQNPNINIVFADYYNAAMQLYHSPRKYGFTEGALTACCGCGGPYNYDETAFCGSEGCSTCKVPSLHVSWDGLHLTEAAYGLIADGLLRGSFTIPPLYAFCARAPFK
;
A
#
# COMPACT_ATOMS: atom_id res chain seq x y z
N MET A 1 6.68 -7.46 8.27
CA MET A 1 7.88 -6.63 8.61
C MET A 1 8.21 -6.68 10.10
N THR A 2 7.29 -6.36 11.02
CA THR A 2 7.56 -6.36 12.47
C THR A 2 8.05 -7.71 12.99
N GLU A 3 7.38 -8.80 12.62
CA GLU A 3 7.76 -10.16 13.00
C GLU A 3 9.20 -10.50 12.57
N ALA A 4 9.56 -10.18 11.32
CA ALA A 4 10.90 -10.39 10.80
C ALA A 4 11.98 -9.54 11.51
N LEU A 5 11.58 -8.45 12.19
CA LEU A 5 12.44 -7.61 13.03
C LEU A 5 12.37 -8.00 14.52
N GLY A 6 11.61 -9.03 14.89
CA GLY A 6 11.38 -9.41 16.28
C GLY A 6 10.55 -8.40 17.08
N LEU A 7 9.83 -7.52 16.39
CA LEU A 7 8.99 -6.47 16.99
C LEU A 7 7.54 -6.96 17.13
N PRO A 8 6.80 -6.50 18.17
CA PRO A 8 5.38 -6.79 18.29
C PRO A 8 4.56 -6.20 17.13
N PHE A 9 3.37 -6.77 16.89
CA PHE A 9 2.45 -6.22 15.90
C PHE A 9 1.98 -4.81 16.29
N VAL A 10 2.09 -3.90 15.33
CA VAL A 10 1.59 -2.53 15.45
C VAL A 10 0.06 -2.56 15.49
N GLN A 11 -0.52 -1.94 16.52
CA GLN A 11 -1.96 -1.93 16.72
C GLN A 11 -2.62 -0.79 15.92
N PRO A 12 -3.87 -1.00 15.43
CA PRO A 12 -4.64 0.08 14.84
C PRO A 12 -4.94 1.16 15.89
N PHE A 13 -4.85 2.43 15.48
CA PHE A 13 -5.12 3.57 16.36
C PHE A 13 -6.55 3.54 16.90
N PHE A 14 -7.52 3.26 16.04
CA PHE A 14 -8.94 3.07 16.41
C PHE A 14 -9.24 1.61 16.78
N GLY A 15 -8.48 1.06 17.71
CA GLY A 15 -8.59 -0.33 18.18
C GLY A 15 -8.88 -0.47 19.68
N PRO A 16 -9.08 -1.71 20.16
CA PRO A 16 -9.40 -1.99 21.56
C PRO A 16 -8.27 -1.66 22.55
N SER A 17 -7.04 -1.50 22.07
CA SER A 17 -5.84 -1.20 22.88
C SER A 17 -5.52 0.30 22.97
N SER A 18 -6.55 1.15 22.98
CA SER A 18 -6.37 2.61 22.87
C SER A 18 -5.57 3.16 24.07
N GLY A 19 -4.37 3.71 23.79
CA GLY A 19 -3.60 4.48 24.76
C GLY A 19 -2.15 4.02 25.01
N ASP A 20 -1.80 2.77 24.72
CA ASP A 20 -0.41 2.28 24.76
C ASP A 20 0.19 2.26 23.34
N PHE A 21 1.13 3.18 23.08
CA PHE A 21 1.82 3.30 21.79
C PHE A 21 3.29 2.87 21.87
N SER A 22 3.70 2.22 22.97
CA SER A 22 5.09 1.72 23.14
C SER A 22 5.50 0.72 22.06
N ARG A 23 4.52 0.10 21.39
CA ARG A 23 4.70 -0.89 20.33
C ARG A 23 4.47 -0.33 18.93
N GLY A 24 4.40 1.00 18.81
CA GLY A 24 3.98 1.69 17.59
C GLY A 24 2.47 1.77 17.44
N VAL A 25 2.04 2.47 16.39
CA VAL A 25 0.63 2.76 16.12
C VAL A 25 0.36 2.83 14.62
N ASN A 26 -0.79 2.32 14.18
CA ASN A 26 -1.19 2.30 12.78
C ASN A 26 -2.44 3.17 12.54
N PHE A 27 -2.28 4.23 11.74
CA PHE A 27 -3.36 5.14 11.34
C PHE A 27 -4.01 4.77 10.01
N ALA A 28 -3.57 3.70 9.34
CA ALA A 28 -4.11 3.29 8.05
C ALA A 28 -5.60 2.95 8.16
N VAL A 29 -6.37 3.40 7.17
CA VAL A 29 -7.80 3.12 7.02
C VAL A 29 -8.03 2.48 5.67
N ALA A 30 -8.71 1.33 5.65
CA ALA A 30 -9.01 0.61 4.41
C ALA A 30 -9.82 1.50 3.46
N GLY A 31 -9.39 1.61 2.20
CA GLY A 31 -10.07 2.42 1.19
C GLY A 31 -9.86 3.94 1.31
N CYS A 32 -9.00 4.41 2.22
CA CYS A 32 -8.62 5.83 2.23
C CYS A 32 -7.87 6.23 0.96
N THR A 33 -7.96 7.51 0.63
CA THR A 33 -7.32 8.13 -0.54
C THR A 33 -6.20 9.08 -0.13
N ALA A 34 -5.25 9.34 -1.02
CA ALA A 34 -4.26 10.39 -0.83
C ALA A 34 -4.89 11.78 -0.98
N LEU A 35 -5.77 11.95 -1.98
CA LEU A 35 -6.50 13.18 -2.24
C LEU A 35 -7.73 13.31 -1.35
N ALA A 36 -8.07 14.55 -0.98
CA ALA A 36 -9.20 14.82 -0.09
C ALA A 36 -10.56 14.50 -0.73
N ASP A 37 -11.57 14.21 0.10
CA ASP A 37 -12.94 13.90 -0.34
C ASP A 37 -13.55 15.03 -1.18
N SER A 38 -13.18 16.29 -0.94
CA SER A 38 -13.62 17.43 -1.74
C SER A 38 -13.17 17.35 -3.20
N PHE A 39 -11.95 16.87 -3.45
CA PHE A 39 -11.46 16.65 -4.81
C PHE A 39 -12.30 15.58 -5.53
N TRP A 40 -12.63 14.51 -4.83
CA TRP A 40 -13.43 13.42 -5.40
C TRP A 40 -14.88 13.83 -5.66
N ALA A 41 -15.46 14.63 -4.77
CA ALA A 41 -16.78 15.23 -4.99
C ALA A 41 -16.82 16.11 -6.24
N GLU A 42 -15.79 16.94 -6.46
CA GLU A 42 -15.66 17.76 -7.69
C GLU A 42 -15.49 16.92 -8.95
N GLU A 43 -14.79 15.79 -8.85
CA GLU A 43 -14.64 14.83 -9.94
C GLU A 43 -15.90 13.96 -10.16
N GLY A 44 -16.94 14.08 -9.32
CA GLY A 44 -18.14 13.25 -9.38
C GLY A 44 -17.89 11.79 -9.04
N ILE A 45 -16.88 11.50 -8.21
CA ILE A 45 -16.46 10.16 -7.78
C ILE A 45 -16.86 9.98 -6.32
N GLN A 46 -17.55 8.88 -6.02
CA GLN A 46 -17.93 8.52 -4.67
C GLN A 46 -16.84 7.66 -4.00
N ILE A 47 -16.45 8.04 -2.79
CA ILE A 47 -15.53 7.26 -1.95
C ILE A 47 -16.37 6.50 -0.92
N TRP A 48 -16.65 5.22 -1.18
CA TRP A 48 -17.68 4.47 -0.44
C TRP A 48 -17.17 3.67 0.77
N LEU A 49 -15.85 3.40 0.87
CA LEU A 49 -15.32 2.60 2.00
C LEU A 49 -14.87 3.46 3.17
N ALA A 50 -14.22 4.59 2.88
CA ALA A 50 -13.68 5.47 3.91
C ALA A 50 -13.92 6.93 3.54
N ASN A 51 -14.59 7.65 4.44
CA ASN A 51 -14.70 9.11 4.36
C ASN A 51 -13.47 9.74 5.02
N THR A 52 -12.28 9.38 4.53
CA THR A 52 -11.01 9.80 5.10
C THR A 52 -9.91 9.85 4.04
N SER A 53 -8.95 10.73 4.28
CA SER A 53 -7.80 10.95 3.40
C SER A 53 -6.49 10.85 4.16
N LEU A 54 -5.38 10.80 3.43
CA LEU A 54 -4.03 10.87 3.99
C LEU A 54 -3.84 12.13 4.86
N ALA A 55 -4.43 13.25 4.46
CA ALA A 55 -4.40 14.49 5.24
C ALA A 55 -5.12 14.33 6.60
N ALA A 56 -6.26 13.62 6.64
CA ALA A 56 -6.96 13.34 7.89
C ALA A 56 -6.15 12.42 8.81
N GLN A 57 -5.48 11.40 8.26
CA GLN A 57 -4.58 10.53 9.02
C GLN A 57 -3.39 11.31 9.61
N LEU A 58 -2.82 12.23 8.83
CA LEU A 58 -1.77 13.14 9.31
C LEU A 58 -2.29 14.07 10.43
N SER A 59 -3.52 14.58 10.31
CA SER A 59 -4.16 15.35 11.39
C SER A 59 -4.33 14.50 12.65
N TRP A 60 -4.80 13.26 12.56
CA TRP A 60 -4.91 12.38 13.73
C TRP A 60 -3.55 12.10 14.37
N PHE A 61 -2.52 11.87 13.56
CA PHE A 61 -1.15 11.75 14.06
C PHE A 61 -0.71 13.01 14.84
N LYS A 62 -0.91 14.19 14.25
CA LYS A 62 -0.51 15.48 14.85
C LYS A 62 -1.31 15.84 16.10
N GLU A 63 -2.60 15.58 16.11
CA GLU A 63 -3.53 16.06 17.14
C GLU A 63 -3.74 15.04 18.25
N LEU A 64 -3.59 13.74 17.98
CA LEU A 64 -3.93 12.68 18.93
C LEU A 64 -2.71 11.89 19.40
N LEU A 65 -1.68 11.71 18.56
CA LEU A 65 -0.45 11.01 18.96
C LEU A 65 0.59 11.97 19.52
N LEU A 66 0.96 13.01 18.76
CA LEU A 66 2.07 13.88 19.15
C LEU A 66 1.90 14.47 20.56
N PRO A 67 0.72 14.95 21.01
CA PRO A 67 0.59 15.51 22.36
C PRO A 67 0.91 14.53 23.51
N LYS A 68 0.96 13.22 23.24
CA LYS A 68 1.33 12.19 24.23
C LYS A 68 2.83 12.04 24.42
N PHE A 69 3.64 12.54 23.47
CA PHE A 69 5.09 12.43 23.46
C PHE A 69 5.80 13.78 23.36
N CYS A 70 5.10 14.78 22.81
CA CYS A 70 5.59 16.11 22.49
C CYS A 70 5.10 17.15 23.51
N HIS A 71 5.55 17.05 24.76
CA HIS A 71 5.24 18.08 25.77
C HIS A 71 6.00 19.39 25.51
N THR A 72 7.19 19.29 24.92
CA THR A 72 7.98 20.41 24.41
C THR A 72 8.40 20.18 22.96
N SER A 73 8.84 21.24 22.26
CA SER A 73 9.39 21.12 20.90
C SER A 73 10.61 20.20 20.84
N SER A 74 11.41 20.16 21.90
CA SER A 74 12.58 19.29 22.03
C SER A 74 12.18 17.81 22.15
N ASP A 75 11.15 17.51 22.95
CA ASP A 75 10.63 16.15 23.10
C ASP A 75 10.08 15.62 21.79
N CYS A 76 9.35 16.48 21.05
CA CYS A 76 8.78 16.10 19.77
C CYS A 76 9.84 15.76 18.74
N LYS A 77 10.88 16.60 18.66
CA LYS A 77 12.03 16.35 17.80
C LYS A 77 12.71 15.04 18.18
N ASN A 78 13.03 14.84 19.46
CA ASN A 78 13.71 13.62 19.90
C ASN A 78 12.86 12.36 19.63
N PHE A 79 11.55 12.41 19.89
CA PHE A 79 10.64 11.31 19.60
C PHE A 79 10.62 10.96 18.10
N LEU A 80 10.44 11.95 17.23
CA LEU A 80 10.32 11.74 15.78
C LEU A 80 11.66 11.41 15.11
N GLU A 81 12.78 11.91 15.63
CA GLU A 81 14.12 11.56 15.15
C GLU A 81 14.42 10.07 15.36
N ASN A 82 13.89 9.47 16.43
CA ASN A 82 14.07 8.06 16.78
C ASN A 82 12.90 7.15 16.32
N THR A 83 11.93 7.68 15.58
CA THR A 83 10.77 6.93 15.09
C THR A 83 10.92 6.60 13.60
N LEU A 84 10.61 5.36 13.23
CA LEU A 84 10.36 5.00 11.83
C LEU A 84 8.92 5.37 11.47
N VAL A 85 8.73 6.27 10.52
CA VAL A 85 7.40 6.63 10.02
C VAL A 85 7.16 5.93 8.68
N VAL A 86 6.11 5.11 8.60
CA VAL A 86 5.71 4.46 7.35
C VAL A 86 4.56 5.26 6.73
N VAL A 87 4.71 5.70 5.48
CA VAL A 87 3.72 6.53 4.77
C VAL A 87 3.21 5.76 3.55
N GLY A 88 2.22 4.89 3.77
CA GLY A 88 1.59 4.07 2.72
C GLY A 88 1.44 2.60 3.13
N GLU A 89 1.00 1.71 2.24
CA GLU A 89 0.62 1.96 0.84
C GLU A 89 -0.60 2.87 0.72
N ILE A 90 -0.52 3.91 -0.11
CA ILE A 90 -1.54 4.93 -0.29
C ILE A 90 -1.56 5.38 -1.76
N GLY A 91 -2.71 5.83 -2.27
CA GLY A 91 -2.87 6.24 -3.66
C GLY A 91 -3.50 5.17 -4.55
N GLY A 92 -3.40 3.89 -4.21
CA GLY A 92 -4.06 2.83 -4.99
C GLY A 92 -5.58 2.96 -5.00
N SER A 93 -6.16 3.34 -3.86
CA SER A 93 -7.59 3.66 -3.75
C SER A 93 -8.02 4.80 -4.66
N ASP A 94 -7.22 5.88 -4.78
CA ASP A 94 -7.48 7.02 -5.64
C ASP A 94 -7.71 6.58 -7.10
N TYR A 95 -6.84 5.69 -7.59
CA TYR A 95 -6.94 5.16 -8.94
C TYR A 95 -8.09 4.17 -9.07
N LYS A 96 -8.28 3.30 -8.08
CA LYS A 96 -9.36 2.31 -8.04
C LYS A 96 -10.73 2.98 -8.15
N TYR A 97 -11.02 3.96 -7.29
CA TYR A 97 -12.33 4.61 -7.28
C TYR A 97 -12.63 5.32 -8.60
N ALA A 98 -11.64 6.00 -9.18
CA ALA A 98 -11.80 6.66 -10.46
C ALA A 98 -12.05 5.66 -11.60
N LEU A 99 -11.24 4.59 -11.67
CA LEU A 99 -11.33 3.55 -12.70
C LEU A 99 -12.67 2.79 -12.63
N PHE A 100 -13.06 2.33 -11.45
CA PHE A 100 -14.27 1.52 -11.26
C PHE A 100 -15.57 2.33 -11.39
N GLN A 101 -15.47 3.67 -11.36
CA GLN A 101 -16.59 4.58 -11.66
C GLN A 101 -16.52 5.14 -13.09
N GLY A 102 -15.77 4.47 -13.97
CA GLY A 102 -15.81 4.73 -15.42
C GLY A 102 -14.96 5.90 -15.91
N LYS A 103 -14.06 6.47 -15.08
CA LYS A 103 -13.09 7.45 -15.60
C LYS A 103 -12.14 6.77 -16.58
N SER A 104 -11.81 7.48 -17.65
CA SER A 104 -10.89 6.97 -18.66
C SER A 104 -9.49 6.76 -18.09
N PHE A 105 -8.76 5.82 -18.66
CA PHE A 105 -7.36 5.57 -18.33
C PHE A 105 -6.50 6.85 -18.38
N GLN A 106 -6.68 7.67 -19.41
CA GLN A 106 -5.94 8.93 -19.58
C GLN A 106 -6.27 9.94 -18.47
N SER A 107 -7.54 9.99 -18.06
CA SER A 107 -7.98 10.83 -16.93
C SER A 107 -7.33 10.39 -15.63
N VAL A 108 -7.23 9.08 -15.39
CA VAL A 108 -6.60 8.55 -14.17
C VAL A 108 -5.09 8.76 -14.18
N LEU A 109 -4.40 8.57 -15.31
CA LEU A 109 -2.99 8.95 -15.45
C LEU A 109 -2.75 10.43 -15.13
N ALA A 110 -3.66 11.33 -15.51
CA ALA A 110 -3.56 12.75 -15.18
C ALA A 110 -3.79 13.06 -13.68
N ILE A 111 -4.37 12.12 -12.92
CA ILE A 111 -4.53 12.22 -11.46
C ILE A 111 -3.25 11.75 -10.73
N VAL A 112 -2.46 10.85 -11.32
CA VAL A 112 -1.23 10.30 -10.69
C VAL A 112 -0.30 11.39 -10.12
N PRO A 113 0.06 12.47 -10.85
CA PRO A 113 0.91 13.51 -10.30
C PRO A 113 0.29 14.26 -9.12
N LYS A 114 -1.05 14.38 -9.07
CA LYS A 114 -1.75 15.01 -7.94
C LYS A 114 -1.67 14.14 -6.68
N VAL A 115 -1.86 12.82 -6.84
CA VAL A 115 -1.71 11.83 -5.76
C VAL A 115 -0.28 11.82 -5.22
N VAL A 116 0.72 11.69 -6.10
CA VAL A 116 2.13 11.72 -5.72
C VAL A 116 2.45 13.02 -4.98
N LYS A 117 1.98 14.18 -5.47
CA LYS A 117 2.18 15.47 -4.79
C LYS A 117 1.55 15.51 -3.40
N ALA A 118 0.35 14.98 -3.19
CA ALA A 118 -0.29 14.93 -1.87
C ALA A 118 0.54 14.11 -0.87
N ILE A 119 1.10 12.98 -1.33
CA ILE A 119 1.99 12.13 -0.52
C ILE A 119 3.30 12.87 -0.24
N SER A 120 3.93 13.50 -1.24
CA SER A 120 5.14 14.32 -1.06
C SER A 120 4.94 15.44 -0.04
N LEU A 121 3.80 16.13 -0.07
CA LEU A 121 3.47 17.18 0.88
C LEU A 121 3.35 16.63 2.31
N THR A 122 2.72 15.47 2.46
CA THR A 122 2.61 14.77 3.77
C THR A 122 3.97 14.38 4.31
N ILE A 123 4.84 13.80 3.46
CA ILE A 123 6.22 13.45 3.81
C ILE A 123 7.00 14.70 4.27
N ASN A 124 6.91 15.80 3.51
CA ASN A 124 7.60 17.05 3.86
C ASN A 124 7.07 17.65 5.17
N GLU A 125 5.78 17.49 5.48
CA GLU A 125 5.23 17.91 6.77
C GLU A 125 5.77 17.07 7.93
N LEU A 126 5.85 15.75 7.77
CA LEU A 126 6.46 14.86 8.77
C LEU A 126 7.94 15.22 9.02
N ILE A 127 8.68 15.55 7.96
CA ILE A 127 10.07 16.02 8.06
C ILE A 127 10.16 17.32 8.85
N LYS A 128 9.27 18.29 8.60
CA LYS A 128 9.21 19.55 9.35
C LYS A 128 8.90 19.33 10.83
N LEU A 129 8.08 18.33 11.15
CA LEU A 129 7.76 17.95 12.53
C LEU A 129 8.96 17.31 13.26
N GLY A 130 9.92 16.75 12.51
CA GLY A 130 11.16 16.19 13.06
C GLY A 130 11.48 14.77 12.61
N ALA A 131 10.65 14.15 11.76
CA ALA A 131 10.91 12.79 11.28
C ALA A 131 12.21 12.73 10.47
N LYS A 132 13.10 11.79 10.83
CA LYS A 132 14.38 11.57 10.13
C LYS A 132 14.43 10.29 9.33
N THR A 133 13.60 9.32 9.67
CA THR A 133 13.57 8.01 9.03
C THR A 133 12.16 7.69 8.56
N LEU A 134 11.97 7.63 7.24
CA LEU A 134 10.69 7.36 6.61
C LEU A 134 10.80 6.15 5.69
N LEU A 135 9.82 5.26 5.75
CA LEU A 135 9.62 4.21 4.76
C LEU A 135 8.40 4.58 3.91
N VAL A 136 8.60 4.68 2.60
CA VAL A 136 7.58 5.12 1.65
C VAL A 136 7.38 4.02 0.63
N PRO A 137 6.39 3.13 0.83
CA PRO A 137 6.08 2.11 -0.16
C PRO A 137 5.45 2.73 -1.41
N GLY A 138 5.86 2.22 -2.56
CA GLY A 138 5.10 2.34 -3.81
C GLY A 138 3.83 1.49 -3.76
N ASN A 139 3.21 1.28 -4.91
CA ASN A 139 1.98 0.50 -5.01
C ASN A 139 2.22 -0.93 -5.49
N LEU A 140 1.24 -1.81 -5.26
CA LEU A 140 1.23 -3.16 -5.83
C LEU A 140 0.86 -3.13 -7.33
N PRO A 141 1.22 -4.16 -8.12
CA PRO A 141 0.84 -4.28 -9.52
C PRO A 141 -0.63 -4.66 -9.67
N MET A 142 -1.54 -3.70 -9.47
CA MET A 142 -2.98 -3.98 -9.41
C MET A 142 -3.58 -4.46 -10.74
N GLY A 143 -2.87 -4.31 -11.87
CA GLY A 143 -3.27 -4.96 -13.13
C GLY A 143 -3.25 -6.49 -13.05
N CYS A 144 -2.57 -7.06 -12.05
CA CYS A 144 -2.57 -8.49 -11.76
C CYS A 144 -3.69 -8.92 -10.78
N SER A 145 -4.43 -7.97 -10.21
CA SER A 145 -5.45 -8.28 -9.20
C SER A 145 -6.70 -8.87 -9.86
N PRO A 146 -7.29 -9.95 -9.27
CA PRO A 146 -8.54 -10.53 -9.76
C PRO A 146 -9.67 -9.52 -9.97
N ALA A 147 -9.77 -8.50 -9.12
CA ALA A 147 -10.78 -7.46 -9.24
C ALA A 147 -10.62 -6.63 -10.52
N TYR A 148 -9.41 -6.19 -10.85
CA TYR A 148 -9.15 -5.44 -12.07
C TYR A 148 -9.28 -6.32 -13.32
N LEU A 149 -8.82 -7.57 -13.25
CA LEU A 149 -8.95 -8.55 -14.33
C LEU A 149 -10.42 -8.88 -14.64
N THR A 150 -11.27 -8.89 -13.62
CA THR A 150 -12.72 -9.09 -13.77
C THR A 150 -13.39 -7.84 -14.34
N HIS A 151 -13.13 -6.66 -13.76
CA HIS A 151 -13.77 -5.41 -14.17
C HIS A 151 -13.40 -4.96 -15.58
N PHE A 152 -12.13 -5.14 -15.96
CA PHE A 152 -11.62 -4.80 -17.28
C PHE A 152 -11.48 -6.02 -18.19
N ALA A 153 -12.27 -7.08 -17.93
CA ALA A 153 -12.24 -8.30 -18.71
C ALA A 153 -12.42 -8.02 -20.21
N THR A 154 -11.49 -8.55 -21.00
CA THR A 154 -11.50 -8.38 -22.46
C THR A 154 -10.96 -9.64 -23.13
N SER A 155 -11.49 -9.95 -24.32
CA SER A 155 -10.94 -11.01 -25.18
C SER A 155 -9.69 -10.57 -25.95
N ASN A 156 -9.35 -9.27 -25.94
CA ASN A 156 -8.19 -8.75 -26.64
C ASN A 156 -6.91 -9.02 -25.84
N GLN A 157 -6.17 -10.06 -26.25
CA GLN A 157 -4.93 -10.46 -25.58
C GLN A 157 -3.85 -9.38 -25.57
N THR A 158 -3.91 -8.38 -26.46
CA THR A 158 -2.91 -7.29 -26.48
C THR A 158 -2.98 -6.38 -25.25
N PHE A 159 -4.05 -6.45 -24.45
CA PHE A 159 -4.20 -5.69 -23.21
C PHE A 159 -3.54 -6.38 -22.02
N HIS A 160 -3.23 -7.67 -22.14
CA HIS A 160 -2.56 -8.46 -21.12
C HIS A 160 -1.07 -8.56 -21.42
N ASP A 161 -0.27 -8.58 -20.36
CA ASP A 161 1.11 -9.00 -20.42
C ASP A 161 1.16 -10.49 -20.78
N PRO A 162 1.91 -10.90 -21.82
CA PRO A 162 1.89 -12.26 -22.32
C PRO A 162 2.55 -13.28 -21.37
N GLU A 163 3.40 -12.82 -20.44
CA GLU A 163 4.10 -13.68 -19.50
C GLU A 163 3.28 -13.91 -18.23
N THR A 164 2.69 -12.83 -17.72
CA THR A 164 2.03 -12.81 -16.41
C THR A 164 0.51 -12.83 -16.49
N GLY A 165 -0.09 -12.46 -17.62
CA GLY A 165 -1.53 -12.29 -17.80
C GLY A 165 -2.10 -11.00 -17.19
N CYS A 166 -1.27 -10.16 -16.59
CA CYS A 166 -1.70 -8.92 -15.94
C CYS A 166 -2.10 -7.83 -16.96
N LEU A 167 -2.99 -6.91 -16.58
CA LEU A 167 -3.39 -5.79 -17.43
C LEU A 167 -2.28 -4.73 -17.56
N ASN A 168 -1.71 -4.59 -18.76
CA ASN A 168 -0.58 -3.70 -19.04
C ASN A 168 -0.88 -2.23 -18.72
N ARG A 169 -2.04 -1.74 -19.18
CA ARG A 169 -2.44 -0.34 -18.98
C ARG A 169 -2.66 -0.08 -17.50
N ILE A 170 -3.40 -0.94 -16.79
CA ILE A 170 -3.62 -0.75 -15.35
C ILE A 170 -2.27 -0.66 -14.62
N ASN A 171 -1.36 -1.60 -14.87
CA ASN A 171 -0.03 -1.60 -14.29
C ASN A 171 0.81 -0.36 -14.64
N GLU A 172 0.58 0.27 -15.79
CA GLU A 172 1.24 1.53 -16.14
C GLU A 172 0.87 2.66 -15.17
N ILE A 173 -0.38 2.79 -14.72
CA ILE A 173 -0.77 3.80 -13.69
C ILE A 173 0.05 3.60 -12.41
N PHE A 174 0.12 2.36 -11.92
CA PHE A 174 0.81 2.04 -10.68
C PHE A 174 2.32 2.19 -10.78
N ARG A 175 2.94 1.92 -11.95
CA ARG A 175 4.36 2.25 -12.18
C ARG A 175 4.63 3.76 -12.19
N HIS A 176 3.71 4.58 -12.71
CA HIS A 176 3.88 6.04 -12.67
C HIS A 176 3.74 6.59 -11.24
N HIS A 177 3.01 5.92 -10.36
CA HIS A 177 2.97 6.28 -8.94
C HIS A 177 4.35 6.20 -8.29
N ASP A 178 5.19 5.24 -8.70
CA ASP A 178 6.52 5.01 -8.15
C ASP A 178 7.52 6.14 -8.48
N GLU A 179 7.15 7.14 -9.29
CA GLU A 179 7.85 8.43 -9.35
C GLU A 179 7.94 9.13 -7.97
N LEU A 180 7.21 8.63 -6.97
CA LEU A 180 7.33 8.99 -5.56
C LEU A 180 8.76 8.90 -5.01
N ASP A 181 9.65 8.06 -5.57
CA ASP A 181 11.08 8.05 -5.20
C ASP A 181 11.76 9.42 -5.38
N ARG A 182 11.23 10.30 -6.26
CA ARG A 182 11.73 11.67 -6.41
C ARG A 182 11.70 12.47 -5.10
N VAL A 183 10.79 12.14 -4.17
CA VAL A 183 10.74 12.80 -2.84
C VAL A 183 12.02 12.55 -2.04
N ARG A 184 12.61 11.37 -2.15
CA ARG A 184 13.91 11.05 -1.54
C ARG A 184 15.01 11.94 -2.13
N GLN A 185 15.03 12.10 -3.45
CA GLN A 185 16.03 12.90 -4.16
C GLN A 185 15.95 14.39 -3.77
N GLN A 186 14.75 14.88 -3.47
CA GLN A 186 14.50 16.25 -3.01
C GLN A 186 14.87 16.49 -1.54
N ASN A 187 15.07 15.42 -0.75
CA ASN A 187 15.34 15.48 0.68
C ASN A 187 16.64 14.70 1.05
N PRO A 188 17.82 15.08 0.52
CA PRO A 188 19.05 14.29 0.66
C PRO A 188 19.57 14.15 2.10
N ASN A 189 19.10 15.00 3.02
CA ASN A 189 19.49 15.00 4.43
C ASN A 189 18.55 14.16 5.32
N ILE A 190 17.57 13.48 4.73
CA ILE A 190 16.57 12.66 5.42
C ILE A 190 16.73 11.21 4.95
N ASN A 191 16.62 10.27 5.88
CA ASN A 191 16.63 8.85 5.57
C ASN A 191 15.25 8.43 5.03
N ILE A 192 14.99 8.73 3.76
CA ILE A 192 13.79 8.25 3.07
C ILE A 192 14.15 6.96 2.33
N VAL A 193 13.51 5.87 2.72
CA VAL A 193 13.61 4.56 2.07
C VAL A 193 12.38 4.38 1.21
N PHE A 194 12.56 4.34 -0.11
CA PHE A 194 11.50 3.91 -1.01
C PHE A 194 11.40 2.39 -0.98
N ALA A 195 10.19 1.85 -0.81
CA ALA A 195 9.93 0.41 -0.86
C ALA A 195 9.21 0.07 -2.16
N ASP A 196 9.91 -0.65 -3.04
CA ASP A 196 9.46 -1.03 -4.37
C ASP A 196 8.50 -2.23 -4.29
N TYR A 197 7.29 -1.95 -3.80
CA TYR A 197 6.21 -2.94 -3.68
C TYR A 197 5.83 -3.52 -5.02
N TYR A 198 5.88 -2.72 -6.09
CA TYR A 198 5.52 -3.13 -7.43
C TYR A 198 6.42 -4.29 -7.88
N ASN A 199 7.73 -4.10 -7.90
CA ASN A 199 8.65 -5.14 -8.36
C ASN A 199 8.79 -6.30 -7.35
N ALA A 200 8.68 -6.01 -6.05
CA ALA A 200 8.66 -7.05 -5.02
C ALA A 200 7.46 -8.00 -5.19
N ALA A 201 6.31 -7.49 -5.64
CA ALA A 201 5.15 -8.32 -5.93
C ALA A 201 5.19 -8.93 -7.34
N MET A 202 5.72 -8.23 -8.35
CA MET A 202 5.78 -8.72 -9.73
C MET A 202 6.52 -10.07 -9.86
N GLN A 203 7.56 -10.32 -9.05
CA GLN A 203 8.25 -11.62 -9.05
C GLN A 203 7.30 -12.80 -8.78
N LEU A 204 6.23 -12.59 -8.01
CA LEU A 204 5.23 -13.62 -7.68
C LEU A 204 4.37 -13.99 -8.89
N TYR A 205 4.16 -13.05 -9.82
CA TYR A 205 3.40 -13.27 -11.04
C TYR A 205 4.25 -13.83 -12.17
N HIS A 206 5.53 -13.44 -12.26
CA HIS A 206 6.48 -14.01 -13.21
C HIS A 206 6.81 -15.49 -12.92
N SER A 207 6.84 -15.90 -11.66
CA SER A 207 7.26 -17.25 -11.29
C SER A 207 6.51 -17.81 -10.08
N PRO A 208 5.17 -17.87 -10.08
CA PRO A 208 4.37 -18.21 -8.90
C PRO A 208 4.76 -19.53 -8.25
N ARG A 209 4.98 -20.58 -9.05
CA ARG A 209 5.36 -21.91 -8.55
C ARG A 209 6.71 -21.92 -7.82
N LYS A 210 7.67 -21.07 -8.22
CA LYS A 210 8.97 -20.93 -7.53
C LYS A 210 8.79 -20.44 -6.10
N TYR A 211 7.76 -19.63 -5.88
CA TYR A 211 7.43 -19.04 -4.59
C TYR A 211 6.34 -19.82 -3.82
N GLY A 212 5.98 -21.02 -4.28
CA GLY A 212 5.00 -21.89 -3.62
C GLY A 212 3.54 -21.66 -4.04
N PHE A 213 3.27 -20.68 -4.90
CA PHE A 213 1.91 -20.41 -5.41
C PHE A 213 1.56 -21.35 -6.55
N THR A 214 0.89 -22.46 -6.21
CA THR A 214 0.56 -23.53 -7.16
C THR A 214 -0.90 -23.59 -7.54
N GLU A 215 -1.78 -22.93 -6.79
CA GLU A 215 -3.23 -22.89 -7.02
C GLU A 215 -3.70 -21.59 -7.69
N GLY A 216 -2.84 -20.57 -7.77
CA GLY A 216 -3.03 -19.45 -8.69
C GLY A 216 -2.35 -18.14 -8.29
N ALA A 217 -1.85 -17.41 -9.29
CA ALA A 217 -1.35 -16.06 -9.12
C ALA A 217 -2.44 -14.99 -9.34
N LEU A 218 -3.34 -15.24 -10.31
CA LEU A 218 -4.37 -14.30 -10.73
C LEU A 218 -5.78 -14.66 -10.26
N THR A 219 -5.93 -15.69 -9.43
CA THR A 219 -7.22 -16.13 -8.88
C THR A 219 -7.25 -15.90 -7.37
N ALA A 220 -8.36 -15.35 -6.86
CA ALA A 220 -8.51 -15.11 -5.43
C ALA A 220 -8.77 -16.42 -4.68
N CYS A 221 -8.21 -16.55 -3.47
CA CYS A 221 -8.51 -17.67 -2.57
C CYS A 221 -9.93 -17.57 -2.00
N CYS A 222 -10.36 -16.38 -1.57
CA CYS A 222 -11.69 -16.10 -1.06
C CYS A 222 -12.49 -15.34 -2.11
N GLY A 223 -13.58 -15.94 -2.59
CA GLY A 223 -14.28 -15.41 -3.74
C GLY A 223 -15.65 -16.02 -3.97
N CYS A 224 -16.36 -15.45 -4.94
CA CYS A 224 -17.77 -15.74 -5.19
C CYS A 224 -18.00 -16.29 -6.62
N GLY A 225 -16.96 -16.89 -7.23
CA GLY A 225 -17.04 -17.48 -8.57
C GLY A 225 -16.49 -16.59 -9.68
N GLY A 226 -16.83 -16.90 -10.93
CA GLY A 226 -16.25 -16.25 -12.12
C GLY A 226 -14.82 -16.70 -12.45
N PRO A 227 -14.22 -16.22 -13.57
CA PRO A 227 -12.94 -16.72 -14.07
C PRO A 227 -11.76 -16.52 -13.12
N TYR A 228 -11.79 -15.46 -12.31
CA TYR A 228 -10.73 -15.11 -11.35
C TYR A 228 -11.14 -15.37 -9.89
N ASN A 229 -12.24 -16.09 -9.67
CA ASN A 229 -12.88 -16.27 -8.37
C ASN A 229 -13.17 -14.92 -7.68
N TYR A 230 -13.73 -13.96 -8.41
CA TYR A 230 -14.06 -12.63 -7.92
C TYR A 230 -15.38 -12.15 -8.51
N ASP A 231 -16.19 -11.48 -7.69
CA ASP A 231 -17.45 -10.85 -8.07
C ASP A 231 -17.45 -9.41 -7.54
N GLU A 232 -17.83 -8.44 -8.37
CA GLU A 232 -17.87 -7.02 -7.97
C GLU A 232 -18.99 -6.68 -6.99
N THR A 233 -19.99 -7.54 -6.89
CA THR A 233 -21.21 -7.32 -6.10
C THR A 233 -21.18 -8.01 -4.74
N ALA A 234 -20.17 -8.85 -4.48
CA ALA A 234 -20.05 -9.62 -3.25
C ALA A 234 -18.62 -9.58 -2.70
N PHE A 235 -18.49 -9.43 -1.37
CA PHE A 235 -17.19 -9.42 -0.71
C PHE A 235 -16.83 -10.82 -0.21
N CYS A 236 -15.54 -11.06 0.03
CA CYS A 236 -15.11 -12.24 0.78
C CYS A 236 -15.89 -12.35 2.11
N GLY A 237 -16.53 -13.49 2.34
CA GLY A 237 -17.39 -13.74 3.50
C GLY A 237 -18.87 -13.42 3.32
N SER A 238 -19.28 -12.86 2.16
CA SER A 238 -20.70 -12.76 1.79
C SER A 238 -21.32 -14.15 1.54
N GLU A 239 -22.65 -14.24 1.63
CA GLU A 239 -23.38 -15.47 1.33
C GLU A 239 -23.11 -15.92 -0.12
N GLY A 240 -22.84 -17.22 -0.31
CA GLY A 240 -22.49 -17.79 -1.62
C GLY A 240 -21.01 -17.72 -1.98
N CYS A 241 -20.19 -16.98 -1.21
CA CYS A 241 -18.74 -16.94 -1.38
C CYS A 241 -18.06 -18.07 -0.57
N SER A 242 -16.89 -18.50 -1.02
CA SER A 242 -16.12 -19.56 -0.37
C SER A 242 -14.64 -19.22 -0.30
N THR A 243 -13.96 -19.81 0.68
CA THR A 243 -12.51 -19.74 0.85
C THR A 243 -11.84 -21.00 0.32
N CYS A 244 -10.69 -20.85 -0.32
CA CYS A 244 -9.83 -21.95 -0.70
C CYS A 244 -9.32 -22.70 0.55
N LYS A 245 -8.89 -23.95 0.38
CA LYS A 245 -8.44 -24.79 1.50
C LYS A 245 -7.09 -24.36 2.07
N VAL A 246 -6.18 -23.92 1.21
CA VAL A 246 -4.79 -23.59 1.59
C VAL A 246 -4.42 -22.21 1.03
N PRO A 247 -4.67 -21.13 1.79
CA PRO A 247 -4.43 -19.76 1.32
C PRO A 247 -3.00 -19.48 0.86
N SER A 248 -2.01 -20.16 1.44
CA SER A 248 -0.59 -19.97 1.07
C SER A 248 -0.24 -20.45 -0.34
N LEU A 249 -1.15 -21.17 -1.04
CA LEU A 249 -0.95 -21.60 -2.42
C LEU A 249 -1.47 -20.58 -3.45
N HIS A 250 -2.09 -19.48 -2.99
CA HIS A 250 -2.58 -18.37 -3.80
C HIS A 250 -1.83 -17.07 -3.53
N VAL A 251 -1.65 -16.24 -4.55
CA VAL A 251 -1.11 -14.88 -4.38
C VAL A 251 -2.18 -13.92 -3.85
N SER A 252 -3.39 -13.95 -4.39
CA SER A 252 -4.49 -13.06 -3.99
C SER A 252 -5.39 -13.70 -2.94
N TRP A 253 -5.73 -12.93 -1.90
CA TRP A 253 -6.69 -13.33 -0.88
C TRP A 253 -8.13 -13.14 -1.38
N ASP A 254 -8.55 -11.91 -1.64
CA ASP A 254 -9.97 -11.56 -1.91
C ASP A 254 -10.18 -10.83 -3.25
N GLY A 255 -9.15 -10.79 -4.08
CA GLY A 255 -9.17 -10.11 -5.37
C GLY A 255 -8.62 -8.69 -5.36
N LEU A 256 -8.51 -8.01 -4.21
CA LEU A 256 -7.81 -6.73 -4.10
C LEU A 256 -6.56 -6.83 -3.20
N HIS A 257 -6.60 -7.69 -2.20
CA HIS A 257 -5.53 -7.89 -1.23
C HIS A 257 -4.78 -9.20 -1.52
N LEU A 258 -3.54 -9.26 -1.05
CA LEU A 258 -2.69 -10.45 -1.17
C LEU A 258 -2.88 -11.37 0.04
N THR A 259 -2.50 -12.63 -0.11
CA THR A 259 -2.46 -13.58 1.01
C THR A 259 -1.31 -13.22 1.95
N GLU A 260 -1.37 -13.72 3.18
CA GLU A 260 -0.29 -13.59 4.16
C GLU A 260 1.04 -14.11 3.60
N ALA A 261 1.02 -15.24 2.89
CA ALA A 261 2.21 -15.82 2.26
C ALA A 261 2.84 -14.89 1.22
N ALA A 262 2.01 -14.24 0.39
CA ALA A 262 2.50 -13.26 -0.59
C ALA A 262 3.05 -11.99 0.08
N TYR A 263 2.35 -11.44 1.09
CA TYR A 263 2.88 -10.31 1.87
C TYR A 263 4.17 -10.67 2.63
N GLY A 264 4.31 -11.91 3.10
CA GLY A 264 5.52 -12.41 3.74
C GLY A 264 6.73 -12.38 2.81
N LEU A 265 6.58 -12.84 1.57
CA LEU A 265 7.63 -12.81 0.55
C LEU A 265 8.00 -11.39 0.12
N ILE A 266 7.00 -10.51 -0.02
CA ILE A 266 7.25 -9.08 -0.29
C ILE A 266 8.03 -8.46 0.87
N ALA A 267 7.59 -8.69 2.11
CA ALA A 267 8.28 -8.18 3.29
C ALA A 267 9.72 -8.69 3.41
N ASP A 268 9.97 -9.97 3.12
CA ASP A 268 11.33 -10.53 3.11
C ASP A 268 12.19 -9.86 2.03
N GLY A 269 11.66 -9.69 0.82
CA GLY A 269 12.34 -8.98 -0.27
C GLY A 269 12.68 -7.52 0.05
N LEU A 270 11.83 -6.83 0.82
CA LEU A 270 12.10 -5.45 1.26
C LEU A 270 13.17 -5.38 2.35
N LEU A 271 13.14 -6.31 3.30
CA LEU A 271 14.02 -6.31 4.47
C LEU A 271 15.41 -6.86 4.15
N ARG A 272 15.48 -7.91 3.32
CA ARG A 272 16.69 -8.70 3.07
C ARG A 272 17.12 -8.70 1.60
N GLY A 273 16.25 -8.30 0.70
CA GLY A 273 16.52 -8.22 -0.74
C GLY A 273 16.90 -6.81 -1.21
N SER A 274 16.68 -6.57 -2.50
CA SER A 274 17.03 -5.34 -3.21
C SER A 274 15.84 -4.44 -3.53
N PHE A 275 14.67 -4.68 -2.93
CA PHE A 275 13.43 -3.94 -3.22
C PHE A 275 13.27 -2.67 -2.37
N THR A 276 14.34 -2.18 -1.76
CA THR A 276 14.35 -0.91 -1.04
C THR A 276 15.49 -0.02 -1.52
N ILE A 277 15.19 1.28 -1.66
CA ILE A 277 16.13 2.27 -2.18
C ILE A 277 16.22 3.45 -1.19
N PRO A 278 17.37 3.63 -0.51
CA PRO A 278 18.49 2.69 -0.41
C PRO A 278 18.10 1.43 0.40
N PRO A 279 18.91 0.35 0.37
CA PRO A 279 18.56 -0.91 1.02
C PRO A 279 18.34 -0.78 2.54
N LEU A 280 17.26 -1.37 3.05
CA LEU A 280 16.78 -1.17 4.43
C LEU A 280 17.77 -1.69 5.49
N TYR A 281 18.49 -2.78 5.20
CA TYR A 281 19.55 -3.30 6.07
C TYR A 281 20.68 -2.28 6.33
N ALA A 282 20.88 -1.30 5.45
CA ALA A 282 21.86 -0.23 5.65
C ALA A 282 21.51 0.67 6.85
N PHE A 283 20.23 0.72 7.24
CA PHE A 283 19.75 1.47 8.41
C PHE A 283 19.69 0.60 9.66
N CYS A 284 19.28 -0.67 9.54
CA CYS A 284 19.25 -1.61 10.67
C CYS A 284 20.66 -1.90 11.23
N ALA A 285 21.70 -1.88 10.40
CA ALA A 285 23.08 -2.07 10.86
C ALA A 285 23.64 -0.90 11.70
N ARG A 286 22.96 0.26 11.72
CA ARG A 286 23.42 1.48 12.40
C ARG A 286 22.67 1.80 13.70
N ALA A 287 21.58 1.09 13.99
CA ALA A 287 20.81 1.28 15.20
C ALA A 287 20.79 -0.03 15.99
N PRO A 288 21.45 -0.13 17.17
CA PRO A 288 21.07 -1.17 18.10
C PRO A 288 19.67 -0.82 18.57
N PHE A 289 18.65 -1.50 18.02
CA PHE A 289 17.35 -1.59 18.66
C PHE A 289 17.60 -2.28 20.01
N LYS A 290 17.76 -1.48 21.07
CA LYS A 290 17.75 -1.94 22.45
C LYS A 290 16.33 -1.89 22.98
#